data_AF-E6VYX8-F1
#
_entry.id   AF-E6VYX8-F1
#
_cell.length_a   1.000
_cell.length_b   1.000
_cell.length_c   1.000
_cell.angle_alpha   90.00
_cell.angle_beta   90.00
_cell.angle_gamma   90.00
#
_symmetry.space_group_name_H-M   'P 1'
#
loop_
_entity.id
_entity.type
_entity.pdbx_description
1 polymer ?
#
loop_
_entity_poly.entity_id
_entity_poly.type
_entity_poly.pdbx_seq_one_letter_code
_entity_poly.pdbx_strand_id
1 'polypeptide(L)' 'MILEEVETREDLVVFIKQLELEVASRECNWGNTTLEDYLEAMSAWINDMGGLYSNLKIDIKNEPMWRTFARILRAATIYE' A
#
# COMPACT_ATOMS: atom_id res chain seq x y z
N MET A 1 -9.29 -4.94 6.21
CA MET A 1 -8.97 -6.11 5.36
C MET A 1 -7.47 -6.33 5.45
N ILE A 2 -7.02 -7.58 5.49
CA ILE A 2 -5.59 -7.88 5.58
C ILE A 2 -5.00 -7.81 4.17
N LEU A 3 -3.78 -7.27 4.02
CA LEU A 3 -3.13 -7.13 2.70
C LEU A 3 -3.08 -8.45 1.91
N GLU A 4 -2.92 -9.58 2.61
CA GLU A 4 -2.86 -10.91 2.00
C GLU A 4 -4.19 -11.39 1.39
N GLU A 5 -5.31 -10.71 1.66
CA GLU A 5 -6.63 -11.06 1.12
C GLU A 5 -6.92 -10.35 -0.21
N VAL A 6 -6.05 -9.44 -0.67
CA VAL A 6 -6.25 -8.72 -1.93
C VAL A 6 -5.75 -9.56 -3.10
N GLU A 7 -6.63 -10.36 -3.69
CA GLU A 7 -6.28 -11.26 -4.81
C GLU A 7 -6.90 -10.85 -6.13
N THR A 8 -8.06 -10.19 -6.08
CA THR A 8 -8.85 -9.79 -7.25
C THR A 8 -8.97 -8.27 -7.36
N ARG A 9 -9.49 -7.81 -8.50
CA ARG A 9 -9.81 -6.40 -8.71
C ARG A 9 -10.84 -5.92 -7.69
N GLU A 10 -11.85 -6.74 -7.42
CA GLU A 10 -12.93 -6.45 -6.48
C GLU A 10 -12.39 -6.28 -5.06
N ASP A 11 -11.45 -7.14 -4.64
CA ASP A 11 -10.77 -7.00 -3.35
C ASP A 11 -10.02 -5.67 -3.27
N LEU A 12 -9.31 -5.28 -4.33
CA LEU A 12 -8.63 -3.98 -4.34
C LEU A 12 -9.61 -2.81 -4.21
N VAL A 13 -10.80 -2.88 -4.84
CA VAL A 13 -11.83 -1.85 -4.68
C VAL A 13 -12.28 -1.77 -3.22
N VAL A 14 -12.50 -2.90 -2.57
CA VAL A 14 -12.87 -2.94 -1.14
C VAL A 14 -11.74 -2.36 -0.28
N PHE A 15 -10.48 -2.66 -0.61
CA PHE A 15 -9.31 -2.15 0.10
C PHE A 15 -9.22 -0.63 0.04
N ILE A 16 -9.36 -0.06 -1.15
CA ILE A 16 -9.29 1.39 -1.37
C ILE A 16 -10.40 2.11 -0.62
N LYS A 17 -11.63 1.57 -0.63
CA LYS A 17 -12.75 2.13 0.15
C LYS A 17 -12.48 2.11 1.64
N GLN A 18 -11.80 1.08 2.14
CA GLN A 18 -11.42 1.03 3.55
C GLN A 18 -10.35 2.08 3.89
N LEU A 19 -9.34 2.27 3.02
CA LEU A 19 -8.37 3.35 3.18
C LEU A 19 -9.03 4.73 3.20
N GLU A 20 -9.98 4.98 2.30
CA GLU A 20 -10.75 6.23 2.27
C GLU A 20 -11.46 6.50 3.60
N LEU A 21 -12.10 5.47 4.18
CA LEU A 21 -12.75 5.57 5.49
C LEU A 21 -11.77 5.83 6.62
N GLU A 22 -10.57 5.21 6.60
CA GLU A 22 -9.50 5.44 7.59
C GLU A 22 -9.00 6.89 7.56
N VAL A 23 -8.87 7.49 6.37
CA VAL A 23 -8.52 8.91 6.22
C VAL A 23 -9.64 9.80 6.77
N ALA A 24 -10.88 9.51 6.39
CA ALA A 24 -12.03 10.31 6.76
C ALA A 24 -12.31 10.28 8.27
N SER A 25 -12.09 9.15 8.94
CA SER A 25 -12.33 9.02 10.39
C SER A 25 -11.31 9.75 11.24
N ARG A 26 -10.13 10.12 10.70
CA ARG A 26 -8.99 10.70 11.45
C ARG A 26 -8.52 9.85 12.63
N GLU A 27 -8.96 8.59 12.71
CA GLU A 27 -8.56 7.67 13.78
C GLU A 27 -7.18 7.06 13.52
N CYS A 28 -6.67 7.23 12.30
CA CYS A 28 -5.39 6.68 11.87
C CYS A 28 -4.32 7.78 11.84
N ASN A 29 -3.19 7.52 12.51
CA ASN A 29 -2.07 8.45 12.58
C ASN A 29 -1.19 8.29 11.33
N TRP A 30 -1.69 8.73 10.18
CA TRP A 30 -0.93 8.70 8.92
C TRP A 30 0.20 9.74 8.99
N GLY A 31 1.42 9.33 8.62
CA GLY A 31 2.57 10.24 8.58
C GLY A 31 2.44 11.27 7.46
N ASN A 32 1.84 10.85 6.34
CA ASN A 32 1.67 11.66 5.13
C ASN A 32 0.25 12.22 5.08
N THR A 33 0.12 13.50 5.45
CA THR A 33 -1.17 14.16 5.67
C THR A 33 -1.64 15.00 4.49
N THR A 34 -0.75 15.26 3.53
CA THR A 34 -1.08 15.89 2.24
C THR A 34 -1.01 14.87 1.09
N LEU A 35 -1.62 15.20 -0.04
CA LEU A 35 -1.54 14.36 -1.23
C LEU A 35 -0.11 14.31 -1.78
N GLU A 36 0.60 15.44 -1.67
CA GLU A 36 2.00 15.59 -2.06
C GLU A 36 2.90 14.63 -1.29
N ASP A 37 2.83 14.64 0.05
CA ASP A 37 3.61 13.74 0.91
C ASP A 37 3.29 12.27 0.60
N TYR A 38 2.00 11.96 0.36
CA TYR A 38 1.56 10.61 0.05
C TYR A 38 2.12 10.09 -1.28
N LEU A 39 2.17 10.93 -2.31
CA LEU A 39 2.73 10.58 -3.61
C LEU A 39 4.27 10.47 -3.57
N GLU A 40 4.93 11.32 -2.80
CA GLU A 40 6.37 11.23 -2.55
C GLU A 40 6.74 9.91 -1.87
N ALA A 41 6.07 9.59 -0.76
CA ALA A 41 6.26 8.34 -0.02
C ALA A 41 5.99 7.09 -0.88
N MET A 42 4.96 7.15 -1.74
CA MET A 42 4.65 6.07 -2.67
C MET A 42 5.80 5.81 -3.64
N SER A 43 6.34 6.88 -4.24
CA SER A 43 7.47 6.81 -5.17
C SER A 43 8.74 6.31 -4.47
N ALA A 44 9.04 6.85 -3.29
CA ALA A 44 10.20 6.46 -2.50
C ALA A 44 10.15 4.98 -2.12
N TRP A 45 8.99 4.50 -1.62
CA TRP A 45 8.83 3.10 -1.28
C TRP A 45 8.95 2.18 -2.50
N ILE A 46 8.36 2.52 -3.65
CA ILE A 46 8.48 1.70 -4.88
C ILE A 46 9.93 1.58 -5.33
N ASN A 47 10.74 2.64 -5.21
CA ASN A 47 12.16 2.59 -5.55
C ASN A 47 12.94 1.65 -4.62
N ASP A 48 12.57 1.62 -3.34
CA ASP A 48 13.28 0.86 -2.30
C ASP A 48 12.75 -0.57 -2.10
N MET A 49 11.53 -0.86 -2.55
CA MET A 49 10.84 -2.12 -2.27
C MET A 49 11.62 -3.35 -2.76
N GLY A 50 12.46 -3.21 -3.80
CA GLY A 50 13.29 -4.30 -4.32
C GLY A 50 14.15 -4.98 -3.25
N GLY A 51 14.61 -4.23 -2.24
CA GLY A 51 15.32 -4.78 -1.08
C GLY A 51 14.42 -5.61 -0.16
N LEU A 52 13.18 -5.16 0.08
CA LEU A 52 12.18 -5.88 0.87
C LEU A 52 11.81 -7.23 0.23
N TYR A 53 11.54 -7.23 -1.07
CA TYR A 53 11.18 -8.45 -1.82
C TYR A 53 12.32 -9.47 -1.87
N SER A 54 13.55 -8.98 -2.00
CA SER A 54 14.75 -9.82 -1.94
C SER A 54 14.94 -10.46 -0.56
N ASN A 55 14.76 -9.69 0.51
CA ASN A 55 14.92 -10.17 1.89
C ASN A 55 13.81 -11.14 2.32
N LEU A 56 12.58 -10.91 1.87
CA LEU A 56 11.43 -11.76 2.19
C LEU A 56 11.28 -12.97 1.26
N LYS A 57 12.16 -13.14 0.26
CA LYS A 57 12.07 -14.19 -0.78
C LYS A 57 10.70 -14.23 -1.48
N ILE A 58 10.06 -13.07 -1.60
CA ILE A 58 8.78 -12.96 -2.29
C ILE A 58 9.08 -12.88 -3.78
N ASP A 59 8.60 -13.85 -4.54
CA ASP A 59 8.67 -13.81 -5.99
C ASP A 59 7.60 -12.84 -6.52
N ILE A 60 8.01 -11.60 -6.77
CA ILE A 60 7.14 -10.55 -7.34
C ILE A 60 6.44 -11.04 -8.62
N LYS A 61 7.03 -11.96 -9.38
CA LYS A 61 6.42 -12.48 -10.61
C LYS A 61 5.16 -13.30 -10.36
N ASN A 62 5.00 -13.85 -9.15
CA ASN A 62 3.87 -14.70 -8.76
C ASN A 62 2.93 -14.01 -7.76
N GLU A 63 3.26 -12.81 -7.28
CA GLU A 63 2.36 -12.05 -6.41
C GLU A 63 1.19 -11.50 -7.23
N PRO A 64 -0.07 -11.61 -6.74
CA PRO A 64 -1.19 -10.96 -7.40
C PRO A 64 -0.90 -9.47 -7.58
N MET A 65 -1.03 -8.97 -8.81
CA MET A 65 -0.81 -7.56 -9.14
C MET A 65 -1.63 -6.63 -8.22
N TRP A 66 -2.85 -7.03 -7.88
CA TRP A 66 -3.74 -6.28 -7.00
C TRP A 66 -3.22 -6.19 -5.56
N ARG A 67 -2.58 -7.26 -5.05
CA ARG A 67 -1.92 -7.26 -3.74
C ARG A 67 -0.74 -6.30 -3.70
N THR A 68 0.08 -6.34 -4.76
CA THR A 68 1.21 -5.43 -4.90
C THR A 68 0.74 -3.98 -4.86
N PHE A 69 -0.35 -3.67 -5.56
CA PHE A 69 -0.94 -2.34 -5.55
C PHE A 69 -1.48 -1.93 -4.16
N ALA A 70 -2.14 -2.84 -3.45
CA ALA A 70 -2.59 -2.59 -2.08
C ALA A 70 -1.43 -2.32 -1.11
N ARG A 71 -0.31 -3.04 -1.26
CA ARG A 71 0.92 -2.81 -0.48
C ARG A 71 1.49 -1.42 -0.73
N ILE A 72 1.58 -1.01 -1.99
CA ILE A 72 2.04 0.34 -2.37
C ILE A 72 1.18 1.41 -1.70
N LEU A 73 -0.15 1.29 -1.81
CA LEU A 73 -1.09 2.24 -1.21
C LEU A 73 -0.96 2.31 0.32
N ARG A 74 -0.75 1.17 0.98
CA ARG A 74 -0.56 1.12 2.44
C ARG A 74 0.81 1.66 2.86
N ALA A 75 1.86 1.37 2.11
CA ALA A 75 3.21 1.85 2.42
C ALA A 75 3.26 3.38 2.36
N ALA A 76 2.61 3.97 1.36
CA ALA A 76 2.50 5.42 1.20
C ALA A 76 1.83 6.15 2.38
N THR A 77 1.12 5.46 3.29
CA THR A 77 0.53 6.10 4.49
C THR A 77 1.54 6.31 5.63
N ILE A 78 2.71 5.65 5.58
CA ILE A 78 3.66 5.56 6.70
C ILE A 78 5.10 5.90 6.28
N TYR A 79 5.49 5.58 5.04
CA TYR A 79 6.86 5.74 4.58
C TYR A 79 7.23 7.24 4.49
N GLU A 80 8.45 7.57 4.94
CA GLU A 80 9.01 8.94 4.95
C GLU A 80 9.82 9.24 3.68
#